data_AF-T0C3U5-F1
#
_entry.id   AF-T0C3U5-F1
#
_cell.length_a   1.000
_cell.length_b   1.000
_cell.length_c   1.000
_cell.angle_alpha   90.00
_cell.angle_beta   90.00
_cell.angle_gamma   90.00
#
_symmetry.space_group_name_H-M   'P 1'
#
loop_
_entity.id
_entity.type
_entity.pdbx_description
1 polymer ?
#
loop_
_entity_poly.entity_id
_entity_poly.type
_entity_poly.pdbx_seq_one_letter_code
_entity_poly.pdbx_strand_id
1 'polypeptide(L)'
;MKVFFDTEFTGLRKNTTLISIGLVAEDGRSFYAELTDYDESQVDDWLRKNVIANLTLTNQSLQLDDQGEHWNIHGSKSALNYWLQEWLSQFDAVEMWSDCLSYDWVLFNDIFGHAFNIPSNVYYIPFDICTLFKVAGVDPDISREEFAGVDDYGRKHNALYDARVIKACYDKLMEMIG
;
A
#
# COMPACT_ATOMS: atom_id res chain seq x y z
N MET A 1 15.80 3.57 2.17
CA MET A 1 14.52 3.45 2.88
C MET A 1 13.73 2.32 2.25
N LYS A 2 13.30 1.32 3.01
CA LYS A 2 12.28 0.38 2.54
C LYS A 2 10.90 0.95 2.84
N VAL A 3 10.01 0.85 1.87
CA VAL A 3 8.61 1.26 1.98
C VAL A 3 7.75 0.07 1.63
N PHE A 4 6.94 -0.35 2.59
CA PHE A 4 5.97 -1.43 2.45
C PHE A 4 4.64 -0.83 2.02
N PHE A 5 4.00 -1.38 1.00
CA PHE A 5 2.75 -0.84 0.50
C PHE A 5 1.76 -1.91 0.05
N ASP A 6 0.49 -1.51 0.08
CA ASP A 6 -0.64 -2.29 -0.39
C ASP A 6 -1.66 -1.34 -1.06
N THR A 7 -2.49 -1.89 -1.94
CA THR A 7 -3.56 -1.15 -2.59
C THR A 7 -4.88 -1.90 -2.54
N GLU A 8 -5.97 -1.16 -2.32
CA GLU A 8 -7.31 -1.64 -2.58
C GLU A 8 -7.79 -1.10 -3.92
N PHE A 9 -8.46 -1.94 -4.71
CA PHE A 9 -8.86 -1.59 -6.07
C PHE A 9 -10.12 -2.35 -6.49
N THR A 10 -10.76 -1.88 -7.54
CA THR A 10 -12.08 -2.35 -7.98
C THR A 10 -12.14 -3.80 -8.50
N GLY A 11 -11.07 -4.59 -8.40
CA GLY A 11 -11.05 -6.01 -8.72
C GLY A 11 -9.90 -6.49 -9.61
N LEU A 12 -9.78 -7.81 -9.77
CA LEU A 12 -8.70 -8.50 -10.48
C LEU A 12 -8.93 -8.54 -11.99
N ARG A 13 -8.79 -7.38 -12.64
CA ARG A 13 -8.89 -7.23 -14.10
C ARG A 13 -8.04 -6.08 -14.61
N LYS A 14 -7.74 -6.10 -15.91
CA LYS A 14 -6.85 -5.13 -16.57
C LYS A 14 -7.19 -3.66 -16.32
N ASN A 15 -8.47 -3.29 -16.33
CA ASN A 15 -8.92 -1.90 -16.24
C ASN A 15 -9.46 -1.55 -14.84
N THR A 16 -8.90 -2.17 -13.79
CA THR A 16 -9.25 -1.84 -12.42
C THR A 16 -8.75 -0.45 -12.04
N THR A 17 -9.50 0.23 -11.18
CA THR A 17 -9.15 1.55 -10.64
C THR A 17 -8.81 1.46 -9.16
N LEU A 18 -7.85 2.28 -8.73
CA LEU A 18 -7.36 2.38 -7.36
C LEU A 18 -8.42 3.01 -6.44
N ILE A 19 -8.76 2.33 -5.34
CA ILE A 19 -9.68 2.80 -4.29
C ILE A 19 -8.89 3.43 -3.15
N SER A 20 -7.84 2.77 -2.67
CA SER A 20 -6.96 3.31 -1.64
C SER A 20 -5.54 2.75 -1.76
N ILE A 21 -4.58 3.44 -1.17
CA ILE A 21 -3.18 3.01 -1.08
C ILE A 21 -2.65 3.32 0.32
N GLY A 22 -1.94 2.37 0.90
CA GLY A 22 -1.25 2.52 2.18
C GLY A 22 0.23 2.24 2.03
N LEU A 23 1.06 3.06 2.66
CA LEU A 23 2.51 2.94 2.67
C LEU A 23 3.05 3.10 4.09
N VAL A 24 4.04 2.28 4.45
CA VAL A 24 4.74 2.31 5.73
C VAL A 24 6.24 2.25 5.47
N ALA A 25 6.96 3.27 5.88
CA ALA A 25 8.42 3.31 5.81
C ALA A 25 9.05 2.46 6.92
N GLU A 26 10.28 2.00 6.71
CA GLU A 26 11.00 1.15 7.67
C GLU A 26 11.22 1.85 9.03
N ASP A 27 11.24 3.19 9.05
CA ASP A 27 11.36 4.03 10.24
C ASP A 27 10.03 4.35 10.95
N GLY A 28 8.90 3.84 10.43
CA GLY A 28 7.58 4.00 11.03
C GLY A 28 6.71 5.10 10.43
N ARG A 29 7.26 6.01 9.61
CA ARG A 29 6.45 7.02 8.89
C ARG A 29 5.45 6.35 7.97
N SER A 30 4.28 6.96 7.76
CA SER A 30 3.25 6.38 6.90
C SER A 30 2.54 7.37 6.01
N PHE A 31 2.02 6.86 4.90
CA PHE A 31 1.16 7.58 3.98
C PHE A 31 -0.05 6.72 3.66
N TYR A 32 -1.24 7.30 3.72
CA TYR A 32 -2.49 6.63 3.38
C TYR A 32 -3.36 7.55 2.54
N ALA A 33 -3.96 7.00 1.49
CA ALA A 33 -4.85 7.76 0.65
C ALA A 33 -6.11 6.98 0.28
N GLU A 34 -7.26 7.65 0.31
CA GLU A 34 -8.55 7.17 -0.18
C GLU A 34 -8.97 8.01 -1.40
N LEU A 35 -9.21 7.36 -2.53
CA LEU A 35 -9.49 8.03 -3.79
C LEU A 35 -10.98 8.31 -3.96
N THR A 36 -11.30 9.46 -4.58
CA THR A 36 -12.69 9.87 -4.87
C THR A 36 -13.08 9.68 -6.34
N ASP A 37 -12.15 9.24 -7.19
CA ASP A 37 -12.29 9.15 -8.64
C ASP A 37 -12.08 7.72 -9.19
N TYR A 38 -12.24 6.69 -8.35
CA TYR A 38 -12.33 5.31 -8.81
C TYR A 38 -13.64 5.05 -9.57
N ASP A 39 -13.65 4.04 -10.45
CA ASP A 39 -14.82 3.71 -11.24
C ASP A 39 -15.87 2.98 -10.39
N GLU A 40 -16.83 3.73 -9.84
CA GLU A 40 -17.93 3.18 -9.02
C GLU A 40 -18.77 2.13 -9.74
N SER A 41 -18.82 2.15 -11.08
CA SER A 41 -19.57 1.14 -11.86
C SER A 41 -18.98 -0.26 -11.73
N GLN A 42 -17.72 -0.33 -11.29
CA GLN A 42 -16.98 -1.56 -11.08
C GLN A 42 -17.09 -2.12 -9.65
N VAL A 43 -17.76 -1.41 -8.74
CA VAL A 43 -17.86 -1.77 -7.32
C VAL A 43 -19.02 -2.73 -7.09
N ASP A 44 -18.69 -3.98 -6.78
CA ASP A 44 -19.62 -5.04 -6.41
C ASP A 44 -19.95 -5.06 -4.90
N ASP A 45 -20.86 -5.95 -4.49
CA ASP A 45 -21.30 -6.07 -3.09
C ASP A 45 -20.17 -6.50 -2.15
N TRP A 46 -19.20 -7.26 -2.65
CA TRP A 46 -18.05 -7.68 -1.85
C TRP A 46 -17.14 -6.48 -1.56
N LEU A 47 -16.84 -5.66 -2.57
CA LEU A 47 -16.07 -4.43 -2.42
C LEU A 47 -16.78 -3.42 -1.51
N ARG A 48 -18.11 -3.24 -1.68
CA ARG A 48 -18.88 -2.35 -0.79
C ARG A 48 -18.74 -2.75 0.67
N LYS A 49 -18.86 -4.04 0.96
CA LYS A 49 -18.87 -4.56 2.31
C LYS A 49 -17.48 -4.61 2.96
N ASN A 50 -16.46 -4.99 2.19
CA ASN A 50 -15.15 -5.30 2.75
C ASN A 50 -14.12 -4.19 2.54
N VAL A 51 -14.24 -3.36 1.50
CA VAL A 51 -13.28 -2.29 1.21
C VAL A 51 -13.89 -0.92 1.51
N ILE A 52 -15.00 -0.59 0.84
CA ILE A 52 -15.61 0.75 0.94
C ILE A 52 -16.10 1.06 2.36
N ALA A 53 -16.63 0.06 3.06
CA ALA A 53 -17.06 0.22 4.45
C ALA A 53 -15.92 0.52 5.44
N ASN A 54 -14.67 0.23 5.04
CA ASN A 54 -13.47 0.48 5.84
C ASN A 54 -12.78 1.81 5.50
N LEU A 55 -13.32 2.59 4.55
CA LEU A 55 -12.85 3.94 4.26
C LEU A 55 -13.28 4.88 5.39
N THR A 56 -12.35 5.69 5.89
CA THR A 56 -12.53 6.49 7.11
C THR A 56 -12.32 7.99 6.91
N LEU A 57 -11.71 8.40 5.79
CA LEU A 57 -11.36 9.79 5.56
C LEU A 57 -12.55 10.54 4.97
N THR A 58 -12.91 11.66 5.59
CA THR A 58 -14.11 12.42 5.24
C THR A 58 -13.81 13.79 4.64
N ASN A 59 -12.66 14.40 4.96
CA ASN A 59 -12.30 15.73 4.45
C ASN A 59 -11.43 15.61 3.20
N GLN A 60 -11.80 16.28 2.12
CA GLN A 60 -11.02 16.30 0.87
C GLN A 60 -9.77 17.17 0.98
N SER A 61 -8.76 16.72 1.74
CA SER A 61 -7.49 17.41 1.90
C SER A 61 -6.42 16.48 2.47
N LEU A 62 -5.16 16.93 2.43
CA LEU A 62 -4.10 16.38 3.27
C LEU A 62 -4.43 16.62 4.75
N GLN A 63 -4.22 15.60 5.56
CA GLN A 63 -4.23 15.64 7.01
C GLN A 63 -2.92 15.04 7.52
N LEU A 64 -2.23 15.78 8.37
CA LEU A 64 -1.02 15.33 9.05
C LEU A 64 -1.36 15.07 10.51
N ASP A 65 -0.67 14.11 11.11
CA ASP A 65 -0.61 14.00 12.57
C ASP A 65 0.20 15.14 13.20
N ASP A 66 0.20 15.22 14.53
CA ASP A 66 0.87 16.29 15.28
C ASP A 66 2.38 16.34 15.02
N GLN A 67 2.99 15.20 14.67
CA GLN A 67 4.42 15.07 14.40
C GLN A 67 4.76 15.27 12.91
N GLY A 68 3.79 15.24 12.01
CA GLY A 68 4.00 15.29 10.56
C GLY A 68 4.57 13.99 9.96
N GLU A 69 4.52 12.88 10.70
CA GLU A 69 5.05 11.57 10.33
C GLU A 69 4.03 10.71 9.59
N HIS A 70 2.73 10.97 9.81
CA HIS A 70 1.63 10.20 9.26
C HIS A 70 0.72 11.08 8.39
N TRP A 71 0.71 10.79 7.09
CA TRP A 71 0.00 11.57 6.09
C TRP A 71 -1.26 10.83 5.65
N ASN A 72 -2.42 11.48 5.72
CA ASN A 72 -3.69 10.96 5.23
C ASN A 72 -4.23 11.88 4.14
N ILE A 73 -4.56 11.30 2.99
CA ILE A 73 -5.12 12.02 1.83
C ILE A 73 -6.51 11.47 1.51
N HIS A 74 -7.47 12.35 1.29
CA HIS A 74 -8.72 11.98 0.64
C HIS A 74 -8.94 12.90 -0.55
N GLY A 75 -9.00 12.35 -1.75
CA GLY A 75 -9.04 13.17 -2.97
C GLY A 75 -8.85 12.39 -4.26
N SER A 76 -8.65 13.10 -5.37
CA SER A 76 -8.47 12.48 -6.69
C SER A 76 -7.09 11.85 -6.86
N LYS A 77 -6.93 11.04 -7.91
CA LYS A 77 -5.63 10.51 -8.35
C LYS A 77 -4.60 11.62 -8.58
N SER A 78 -5.03 12.80 -9.04
CA SER A 78 -4.13 13.96 -9.21
C SER A 78 -3.62 14.51 -7.87
N ALA A 79 -4.46 14.53 -6.83
CA ALA A 79 -4.03 14.94 -5.50
C ALA A 79 -3.09 13.90 -4.88
N LEU A 80 -3.41 12.61 -5.04
CA LEU A 80 -2.55 11.51 -4.64
C LEU A 80 -1.17 11.61 -5.30
N ASN A 81 -1.12 11.79 -6.63
CA ASN A 81 0.14 11.94 -7.37
C ASN A 81 1.03 13.05 -6.78
N TYR A 82 0.46 14.22 -6.49
CA TYR A 82 1.20 15.33 -5.90
C TYR A 82 1.73 14.98 -4.51
N TRP A 83 0.84 14.58 -3.59
CA TRP A 83 1.23 14.37 -2.19
C TRP A 83 2.11 13.15 -1.98
N LEU A 84 1.97 12.11 -2.81
CA LEU A 84 2.85 10.95 -2.75
C LEU A 84 4.27 11.31 -3.21
N GLN A 85 4.44 12.19 -4.20
CA GLN A 85 5.77 12.71 -4.55
C GLN A 85 6.39 13.48 -3.39
N GLU A 86 5.62 14.37 -2.76
CA GLU A 86 6.08 15.13 -1.60
C GLU A 86 6.48 14.20 -0.45
N TRP A 87 5.67 13.19 -0.15
CA TRP A 87 5.98 12.24 0.91
C TRP A 87 7.24 11.42 0.60
N LEU A 88 7.37 10.91 -0.62
CA LEU A 88 8.55 10.14 -1.06
C LEU A 88 9.82 11.00 -1.14
N SER A 89 9.71 12.32 -1.34
CA SER A 89 10.85 13.24 -1.41
C SER A 89 11.61 13.37 -0.08
N GLN A 90 11.00 12.93 1.03
CA GLN A 90 11.61 12.93 2.36
C GLN A 90 12.70 11.86 2.52
N PHE A 91 12.91 11.01 1.52
CA PHE A 91 13.88 9.92 1.54
C PHE A 91 14.87 10.03 0.37
N ASP A 92 16.17 9.82 0.64
CA ASP A 92 17.20 9.88 -0.39
C ASP A 92 17.04 8.79 -1.47
N ALA A 93 16.65 7.58 -1.06
CA ALA A 93 16.41 6.43 -1.93
C ALA A 93 15.36 5.49 -1.32
N VAL A 94 14.45 4.98 -2.15
CA VAL A 94 13.29 4.17 -1.76
C VAL A 94 13.28 2.83 -2.50
N GLU A 95 13.18 1.74 -1.75
CA GLU A 95 12.82 0.42 -2.25
C GLU A 95 11.36 0.14 -1.90
N MET A 96 10.57 -0.30 -2.89
CA MET A 96 9.17 -0.63 -2.70
C MET A 96 9.01 -2.13 -2.46
N TRP A 97 8.32 -2.48 -1.38
CA TRP A 97 8.05 -3.86 -0.95
C TRP A 97 6.54 -4.08 -0.82
N SER A 98 6.03 -5.19 -1.33
CA SER A 98 4.60 -5.54 -1.24
C SER A 98 4.41 -7.06 -1.28
N ASP A 99 3.17 -7.55 -1.28
CA ASP A 99 2.82 -8.98 -1.24
C ASP A 99 1.95 -9.34 -2.45
N CYS A 100 2.41 -10.29 -3.27
CA CYS A 100 1.71 -10.66 -4.52
C CYS A 100 1.45 -9.46 -5.46
N LEU A 101 2.40 -8.52 -5.48
CA LEU A 101 2.28 -7.11 -5.89
C LEU A 101 1.93 -6.79 -7.35
N SER A 102 1.53 -7.77 -8.17
CA SER A 102 1.38 -7.59 -9.62
C SER A 102 0.40 -6.47 -10.00
N TYR A 103 -0.73 -6.38 -9.29
CA TYR A 103 -1.72 -5.31 -9.51
C TYR A 103 -1.31 -4.02 -8.81
N ASP A 104 -0.84 -4.10 -7.58
CA ASP A 104 -0.38 -2.98 -6.75
C ASP A 104 0.68 -2.16 -7.46
N TRP A 105 1.65 -2.84 -8.08
CA TRP A 105 2.72 -2.15 -8.81
C TRP A 105 2.22 -1.48 -10.09
N VAL A 106 1.31 -2.10 -10.83
CA VAL A 106 0.71 -1.46 -12.02
C VAL A 106 -0.07 -0.22 -11.62
N LEU A 107 -0.85 -0.30 -10.53
CA LEU A 107 -1.63 0.82 -10.01
C LEU A 107 -0.72 1.93 -9.45
N PHE A 108 0.35 1.57 -8.75
CA PHE A 108 1.36 2.53 -8.30
C PHE A 108 1.96 3.31 -9.47
N ASN A 109 2.34 2.62 -10.56
CA ASN A 109 2.85 3.26 -11.77
C ASN A 109 1.79 4.16 -12.45
N ASP A 110 0.51 3.75 -12.43
CA ASP A 110 -0.59 4.53 -13.01
C ASP A 110 -0.88 5.84 -12.26
N ILE A 111 -0.56 5.91 -10.95
CA ILE A 111 -0.60 7.18 -10.20
C ILE A 111 0.26 8.24 -10.91
N PHE A 112 1.41 7.84 -11.46
CA PHE A 112 2.34 8.71 -12.19
C PHE A 112 2.12 8.70 -13.71
N GLY A 113 1.08 8.01 -14.19
CA GLY A 113 0.70 7.86 -15.59
C GLY A 113 1.58 6.92 -16.42
N HIS A 114 2.83 6.66 -16.01
CA HIS A 114 3.71 5.68 -16.65
C HIS A 114 4.82 5.24 -15.69
N ALA A 115 5.32 4.01 -15.83
CA ALA A 115 6.43 3.49 -15.03
C ALA A 115 7.75 4.27 -15.19
N PHE A 116 7.87 5.14 -16.20
CA PHE A 116 9.04 6.02 -16.40
C PHE A 116 8.90 7.38 -15.71
N ASN A 117 7.71 7.67 -15.17
CA ASN A 117 7.41 8.93 -14.50
C ASN A 117 7.39 8.79 -12.98
N ILE A 118 7.66 7.59 -12.44
CA ILE A 118 7.81 7.42 -10.99
C ILE A 118 8.97 8.29 -10.48
N PRO A 119 8.96 8.74 -9.22
CA PRO A 119 10.00 9.62 -8.68
C PRO A 119 11.40 8.99 -8.81
N SER A 120 12.40 9.81 -9.14
CA SER A 120 13.75 9.31 -9.46
C SER A 120 14.49 8.66 -8.28
N ASN A 121 14.06 8.95 -7.05
CA ASN A 121 14.57 8.32 -5.84
C ASN A 121 13.90 6.96 -5.55
N VAL A 122 12.86 6.58 -6.29
CA VAL A 122 12.21 5.27 -6.17
C VAL A 122 12.91 4.28 -7.10
N TYR A 123 13.36 3.16 -6.54
CA TYR A 123 13.91 2.07 -7.31
C TYR A 123 12.79 1.37 -8.10
N TYR A 124 12.91 1.35 -9.43
CA TYR A 124 11.84 0.90 -10.33
C TYR A 124 11.56 -0.61 -10.31
N ILE A 125 12.39 -1.40 -9.63
CA ILE A 125 12.17 -2.84 -9.44
C ILE A 125 11.59 -3.02 -8.03
N PRO A 126 10.28 -3.33 -7.91
CA PRO A 126 9.69 -3.62 -6.62
C PRO A 126 10.09 -5.02 -6.14
N PHE A 127 9.98 -5.24 -4.84
CA PHE A 127 10.29 -6.51 -4.20
C PHE A 127 9.05 -7.14 -3.59
N ASP A 128 8.96 -8.47 -3.68
CA ASP A 128 7.80 -9.25 -3.27
C ASP A 128 8.12 -10.09 -2.04
N ILE A 129 7.40 -9.85 -0.93
CA ILE A 129 7.55 -10.65 0.27
C ILE A 129 7.07 -12.10 0.05
N CYS A 130 6.17 -12.36 -0.91
CA CYS A 130 5.76 -13.71 -1.29
C CYS A 130 6.96 -14.53 -1.80
N THR A 131 7.89 -13.88 -2.51
CA THR A 131 9.16 -14.52 -2.88
C THR A 131 10.05 -14.76 -1.66
N LEU A 132 10.09 -13.79 -0.73
CA LEU A 132 10.88 -13.91 0.50
C LEU A 132 10.38 -15.05 1.40
N PHE A 133 9.06 -15.25 1.52
CA PHE A 133 8.44 -16.41 2.18
C PHE A 133 9.00 -17.72 1.62
N LYS A 134 9.03 -17.85 0.29
CA LYS A 134 9.55 -19.04 -0.38
C LYS A 134 11.03 -19.28 -0.08
N VAL A 135 11.83 -18.20 -0.04
CA VAL A 135 13.27 -18.25 0.30
C VAL A 135 13.47 -18.69 1.76
N ALA A 136 12.63 -18.21 2.68
CA ALA A 136 12.66 -18.61 4.10
C ALA A 136 12.18 -20.05 4.36
N GLY A 137 11.72 -20.77 3.33
CA GLY A 137 11.17 -22.12 3.49
C GLY A 137 9.77 -22.15 4.12
N VAL A 138 9.06 -21.02 4.10
CA VAL A 138 7.68 -20.89 4.57
C VAL A 138 6.74 -20.94 3.37
N ASP A 139 5.59 -21.59 3.53
CA ASP A 139 4.56 -21.60 2.49
C ASP A 139 4.00 -20.18 2.30
N PRO A 140 4.11 -19.57 1.11
CA PRO A 140 3.53 -18.26 0.84
C PRO A 140 2.00 -18.27 0.74
N ASP A 141 1.30 -19.39 0.92
CA ASP A 141 -0.18 -19.45 0.95
C ASP A 141 -0.73 -19.64 2.39
N ILE A 142 -0.23 -18.83 3.32
CA ILE A 142 -0.70 -18.76 4.72
C ILE A 142 -1.26 -17.37 5.05
N SER A 143 -2.00 -17.24 6.15
CA SER A 143 -2.41 -15.91 6.63
C SER A 143 -1.19 -15.09 7.02
N ARG A 144 -1.09 -13.89 6.44
CA ARG A 144 -0.03 -12.93 6.75
C ARG A 144 -0.20 -12.42 8.17
N GLU A 145 -1.43 -12.20 8.61
CA GLU A 145 -1.76 -11.75 9.95
C GLU A 145 -1.35 -12.78 11.02
N GLU A 146 -1.71 -14.06 10.82
CA GLU A 146 -1.30 -15.16 11.69
C GLU A 146 0.23 -15.32 11.70
N PHE A 147 0.87 -15.20 10.53
CA PHE A 147 2.33 -15.28 10.45
C PHE A 147 3.01 -14.10 11.16
N ALA A 148 2.54 -12.87 10.97
CA ALA A 148 3.05 -11.68 11.64
C ALA A 148 2.71 -11.64 13.14
N GLY A 149 1.72 -12.41 13.60
CA GLY A 149 1.27 -12.42 14.99
C GLY A 149 0.48 -11.15 15.36
N VAL A 150 -0.27 -10.58 14.40
CA VAL A 150 -1.11 -9.40 14.60
C VAL A 150 -2.57 -9.81 14.78
N ASP A 151 -3.06 -9.68 16.02
CA ASP A 151 -4.46 -9.94 16.39
C ASP A 151 -5.33 -8.69 16.13
N ASP A 152 -5.56 -8.31 14.87
CA ASP A 152 -6.54 -7.27 14.55
C ASP A 152 -7.45 -7.70 13.39
N TYR A 153 -8.43 -8.54 13.71
CA TYR A 153 -9.44 -9.06 12.78
C TYR A 153 -10.37 -7.96 12.21
N GLY A 154 -10.26 -6.70 12.68
CA GLY A 154 -11.21 -5.63 12.35
C GLY A 154 -10.78 -4.69 11.22
N ARG A 155 -9.55 -4.78 10.73
CA ARG A 155 -8.98 -3.81 9.77
C ARG A 155 -8.46 -4.42 8.46
N LYS A 156 -8.76 -5.70 8.22
CA LYS A 156 -8.44 -6.36 6.95
C LYS A 156 -9.12 -5.63 5.79
N HIS A 157 -8.43 -5.52 4.65
CA HIS A 157 -8.88 -4.76 3.48
C HIS A 157 -8.88 -3.24 3.71
N ASN A 158 -7.86 -2.79 4.44
CA ASN A 158 -7.51 -1.39 4.58
C ASN A 158 -6.03 -1.31 4.21
N ALA A 159 -5.73 -0.67 3.09
CA ALA A 159 -4.40 -0.67 2.51
C ALA A 159 -3.28 -0.24 3.47
N LEU A 160 -3.55 0.66 4.44
CA LEU A 160 -2.54 1.03 5.45
C LEU A 160 -2.32 -0.08 6.49
N TYR A 161 -3.39 -0.74 6.92
CA TYR A 161 -3.27 -1.91 7.79
C TYR A 161 -2.49 -3.01 7.07
N ASP A 162 -2.86 -3.35 5.85
CA ASP A 162 -2.22 -4.41 5.07
C ASP A 162 -0.74 -4.10 4.82
N ALA A 163 -0.38 -2.85 4.51
CA ALA A 163 1.02 -2.41 4.44
C ALA A 163 1.81 -2.61 5.76
N ARG A 164 1.17 -2.41 6.93
CA ARG A 164 1.80 -2.70 8.24
C ARG A 164 2.01 -4.20 8.44
N VAL A 165 1.05 -5.03 8.01
CA VAL A 165 1.18 -6.49 8.07
C VAL A 165 2.33 -6.96 7.16
N ILE A 166 2.42 -6.44 5.93
CA ILE A 166 3.50 -6.73 4.99
C ILE A 166 4.87 -6.42 5.64
N LYS A 167 5.01 -5.25 6.27
CA LYS A 167 6.22 -4.89 7.02
C LYS A 167 6.53 -5.88 8.14
N ALA A 168 5.53 -6.25 8.95
CA ALA A 168 5.73 -7.19 10.06
C ALA A 168 6.13 -8.59 9.56
N CYS A 169 5.53 -9.07 8.46
CA CYS A 169 5.96 -10.31 7.79
C CYS A 169 7.41 -10.20 7.30
N TYR A 170 7.77 -9.11 6.63
CA TYR A 170 9.13 -8.88 6.16
C TYR A 170 10.14 -8.94 7.31
N ASP A 171 9.90 -8.20 8.39
CA ASP A 171 10.80 -8.14 9.55
C ASP A 171 11.04 -9.55 10.12
N LYS A 172 9.97 -10.33 10.31
CA LYS A 172 10.05 -11.72 10.78
C LYS A 172 10.76 -12.65 9.80
N LEU A 173 10.53 -12.52 8.50
CA LEU A 173 11.21 -13.33 7.48
C LEU A 173 12.72 -13.04 7.45
N MET A 174 13.10 -11.78 7.60
CA MET A 174 14.52 -11.40 7.65
C MET A 174 15.23 -11.96 8.88
N GLU A 175 14.56 -12.04 10.03
CA GLU A 175 15.08 -12.73 11.23
C GLU A 175 15.25 -14.23 11.03
N MET A 176 14.44 -14.86 10.16
CA MET A 176 14.54 -16.29 9.88
C MET A 176 15.67 -16.64 8.90
N ILE A 177 16.04 -15.72 8.02
CA ILE A 177 17.06 -15.92 6.98
C ILE A 177 18.46 -15.44 7.45
N GLY A 178 18.51 -14.54 8.44
CA GLY A 178 19.75 -14.05 9.06
C GLY A 178 20.38 -15.02 10.04
#